data_AF-A0A2V2EFM5-F1
#
_entry.id   AF-A0A2V2EFM5-F1
#
_cell.length_a   1.000
_cell.length_b   1.000
_cell.length_c   1.000
_cell.angle_alpha   90.00
_cell.angle_beta   90.00
_cell.angle_gamma   90.00
#
_symmetry.space_group_name_H-M   'P 1'
#
loop_
_entity.id
_entity.type
_entity.pdbx_description
1 polymer ?
#
loop_
_entity_poly.entity_id
_entity_poly.type
_entity_poly.pdbx_seq_one_letter_code
_entity_poly.pdbx_strand_id
1 'polypeptide(L)'
;MKKLCQKCGHENPYKLDICEKCGQSLNRGASYKICPRCGKKFPLLKEECDKCREKLVVLGERGAQSFEEKEDKHSISTWAKIIGVFLPLFGIIVAVVYSISKTEDKLITFEDAKTYILTCVFGQLVICFFLYFVFSLIFGNGMSIMKQYFGS
;
A
#
# COMPACT_ATOMS: atom_id res chain seq x y z
N MET A 1 -8.49 -0.51 14.26
CA MET A 1 -7.44 0.04 15.16
C MET A 1 -7.00 -1.04 16.11
N LYS A 2 -5.68 -1.23 16.26
CA LYS A 2 -5.06 -2.20 17.17
C LYS A 2 -3.98 -1.50 18.02
N LYS A 3 -3.68 -2.05 19.19
CA LYS A 3 -2.61 -1.59 20.10
C LYS A 3 -1.53 -2.67 20.19
N LEU A 4 -0.28 -2.29 19.96
CA LEU A 4 0.84 -3.21 20.15
C LEU A 4 1.37 -3.14 21.58
N CYS A 5 1.49 -4.29 22.26
CA CYS A 5 2.09 -4.34 23.58
C CYS A 5 3.62 -4.15 23.50
N GLN A 6 4.15 -3.12 24.15
CA GLN A 6 5.59 -2.84 24.17
C GLN A 6 6.42 -3.85 24.97
N LYS A 7 5.79 -4.64 25.85
CA LYS A 7 6.49 -5.63 26.69
C LYS A 7 6.67 -6.98 26.00
N CYS A 8 5.64 -7.44 25.28
CA CYS A 8 5.64 -8.79 24.68
C CYS A 8 5.38 -8.81 23.17
N GLY A 9 5.18 -7.65 22.54
CA GLY A 9 4.92 -7.52 21.10
C GLY A 9 3.53 -7.99 20.66
N HIS A 10 2.66 -8.41 21.58
CA HIS A 10 1.34 -8.93 21.23
C HIS A 10 0.42 -7.81 20.70
N GLU A 11 -0.31 -8.10 19.62
CA GLU A 11 -1.36 -7.24 19.10
C GLU A 11 -2.63 -7.41 19.93
N ASN A 12 -3.14 -6.30 20.46
CA ASN A 12 -4.34 -6.27 21.28
C ASN A 12 -5.41 -5.42 20.57
N PRO A 13 -6.70 -5.75 20.70
CA PRO A 13 -7.78 -4.85 20.33
C PRO A 13 -7.60 -3.47 20.95
N TYR A 14 -7.90 -2.41 20.18
CA TYR A 14 -7.69 -1.03 20.64
C TYR A 14 -8.46 -0.68 21.93
N LYS A 15 -9.61 -1.32 22.19
CA LYS A 15 -10.43 -1.07 23.40
C LYS A 15 -9.81 -1.62 24.68
N LEU A 16 -8.76 -2.44 24.59
CA LEU A 16 -8.13 -3.02 25.77
C LEU A 16 -7.13 -2.06 26.40
N ASP A 17 -7.18 -2.03 27.73
CA ASP A 17 -6.29 -1.24 28.58
C ASP A 17 -5.14 -2.08 29.14
N ILE A 18 -5.26 -3.41 29.04
CA ILE A 18 -4.33 -4.42 29.53
C ILE A 18 -4.06 -5.41 28.42
N CYS A 19 -2.80 -5.83 28.27
CA CYS A 19 -2.41 -6.83 27.32
C CYS A 19 -2.93 -8.23 27.72
N GLU A 20 -3.66 -8.89 26.84
CA GLU A 20 -4.24 -10.22 27.10
C GLU A 20 -3.17 -11.30 27.33
N LYS A 21 -1.98 -11.12 26.74
CA LYS A 21 -0.90 -12.10 26.82
C LYS A 21 0.02 -11.93 28.03
N CYS A 22 0.29 -10.70 28.45
CA CYS A 22 1.32 -10.44 29.48
C CYS A 22 0.85 -9.59 30.68
N GLY A 23 -0.42 -9.17 30.69
CA GLY A 23 -1.01 -8.39 31.78
C GLY A 23 -0.49 -6.95 31.92
N GLN A 24 0.38 -6.47 31.01
CA GLN A 24 0.90 -5.11 31.05
C GLN A 24 -0.17 -4.10 30.61
N SER A 25 -0.23 -2.94 31.26
CA SER A 25 -1.08 -1.83 30.82
C SER A 25 -0.66 -1.32 29.43
N LEU A 26 -1.63 -1.18 28.53
CA LEU A 26 -1.43 -0.65 27.18
C LEU A 26 -1.55 0.88 27.12
N ASN A 27 -2.26 1.50 28.07
CA ASN A 27 -2.63 2.93 28.03
C ASN A 27 -1.72 3.86 28.82
N ARG A 28 -0.87 3.33 29.72
CA ARG A 28 -0.09 4.18 30.62
C ARG A 28 1.37 4.24 30.15
N GLY A 29 1.70 5.34 29.46
CA GLY A 29 3.08 5.79 29.35
C GLY A 29 3.49 6.48 30.65
N ALA A 30 4.60 6.04 31.24
CA ALA A 30 5.10 6.34 32.59
C ALA A 30 4.20 5.88 33.76
N SER A 31 4.68 4.88 34.52
CA SER A 31 4.03 4.39 35.74
C SER A 31 4.72 4.86 37.04
N TYR A 32 5.91 5.45 36.95
CA TYR A 32 6.71 5.89 38.09
C TYR A 32 7.74 6.96 37.70
N LYS A 33 8.15 7.78 38.67
CA LYS A 33 9.35 8.62 38.58
C LYS A 33 10.54 7.93 39.28
N ILE A 34 11.75 8.25 38.87
CA ILE A 34 12.99 7.74 39.47
C ILE A 34 13.81 8.89 40.03
N CYS A 35 14.42 8.69 41.20
CA CYS A 35 15.46 9.60 41.68
C CYS A 35 16.76 9.37 40.89
N PRO A 36 17.32 10.39 40.21
CA PRO A 36 18.54 10.24 39.41
C PRO A 36 19.78 9.93 40.27
N ARG A 37 19.72 10.23 41.57
CA ARG A 37 20.85 10.05 42.50
C ARG A 37 20.88 8.69 43.19
N CYS A 38 19.72 8.09 43.47
CA CYS A 38 19.63 6.82 44.22
C CYS A 38 18.83 5.71 43.53
N GLY A 39 18.24 5.96 42.35
CA GLY A 39 17.53 4.97 41.56
C GLY A 39 16.18 4.51 42.15
N LYS A 40 15.75 5.04 43.30
CA LYS A 40 14.48 4.65 43.94
C LYS A 40 13.29 5.11 43.10
N LYS A 41 12.31 4.21 42.91
CA LYS A 41 11.06 4.46 42.21
C LYS A 41 10.03 5.14 43.11
N PHE A 42 9.28 6.08 42.56
CA PHE A 42 8.27 6.87 43.25
C PHE A 42 7.00 7.02 42.41
N PRO A 43 5.83 7.23 43.03
CA PRO A 43 4.59 7.50 42.31
C PRO A 43 4.69 8.84 41.55
N LEU A 44 3.92 8.98 40.47
CA LEU A 44 3.96 10.15 39.57
C LEU A 44 3.65 11.48 40.26
N LEU A 45 2.81 11.46 41.30
CA LEU A 45 2.42 12.66 42.07
C LEU A 45 3.55 13.19 42.95
N LYS A 46 4.60 12.42 43.20
CA LYS A 46 5.72 12.83 44.04
C LYS A 46 6.73 13.63 43.24
N GLU A 47 7.26 14.71 43.80
CA GLU A 47 8.19 15.61 43.10
C GLU A 47 9.64 15.42 43.54
N GLU A 48 9.88 15.02 44.79
CA GLU A 48 11.22 14.95 45.38
C GLU A 48 11.52 13.61 46.05
N CYS A 49 12.81 13.26 46.08
CA CYS A 49 13.30 12.06 46.75
C CYS A 49 13.39 12.25 48.28
N ASP A 50 12.80 11.33 49.05
CA ASP A 50 12.82 11.36 50.53
C ASP A 50 14.23 11.39 51.14
N LYS A 51 15.21 10.81 50.45
CA LYS A 51 16.60 10.70 50.94
C LYS A 51 17.52 11.73 50.30
N CYS A 52 17.40 11.92 48.99
CA CYS A 52 18.35 12.73 48.23
C CYS A 52 17.91 14.19 48.08
N ARG A 53 16.63 14.50 48.34
CA ARG A 53 15.97 15.78 48.07
C ARG A 53 16.13 16.30 46.64
N GLU A 54 16.50 15.40 45.73
CA GLU A 54 16.65 15.69 44.30
C GLU A 54 15.30 15.60 43.61
N LYS A 55 15.08 16.42 42.58
CA LYS A 55 13.88 16.36 41.74
C LYS A 55 13.81 15.02 41.01
N LEU A 56 12.62 14.41 41.07
CA LEU A 56 12.38 13.11 40.48
C LEU A 56 12.16 13.23 38.97
N VAL A 57 12.84 12.38 38.19
CA VAL A 57 12.74 12.36 36.72
C VAL A 57 11.69 11.34 36.30
N VAL A 58 10.84 11.71 35.35
CA VAL A 58 9.86 10.79 34.75
C VAL A 58 10.60 9.84 33.82
N LEU A 59 10.67 8.56 34.15
CA LEU A 59 11.12 7.55 33.20
C LEU A 59 9.90 7.15 32.36
N GLY A 60 9.80 7.73 31.17
CA GLY A 60 8.72 7.41 30.24
C GLY A 60 8.91 6.02 29.65
N GLU A 61 8.22 5.01 30.20
CA GLU A 61 7.89 3.82 29.41
C GLU A 61 6.95 4.29 28.29
N ARG A 62 7.33 4.08 27.03
CA ARG A 62 6.53 4.49 25.87
C ARG A 62 5.21 3.71 25.90
N GLY A 63 4.07 4.41 25.76
CA GLY A 63 2.75 3.76 25.67
C GLY A 63 2.64 2.84 24.45
N ALA A 64 1.61 1.98 24.44
CA ALA A 64 1.31 1.16 23.26
C ALA A 64 1.10 2.06 22.04
N GLN A 65 1.77 1.75 20.93
CA GLN A 65 1.55 2.46 19.68
C GLN A 65 0.24 1.97 19.07
N SER A 66 -0.64 2.92 18.76
CA SER A 66 -1.86 2.66 18.01
C SER A 66 -1.53 2.71 16.53
N PHE A 67 -1.78 1.63 15.82
CA PHE A 67 -1.65 1.60 14.37
C PHE A 67 -3.02 1.42 13.74
N GLU A 68 -3.28 2.23 12.72
CA GLU A 68 -4.36 1.97 11.77
C GLU A 68 -3.86 0.91 10.79
N GLU A 69 -4.51 -0.25 10.83
CA GLU A 69 -4.37 -1.27 9.80
C GLU A 69 -4.98 -0.71 8.51
N LYS A 70 -4.17 0.02 7.74
CA LYS A 70 -4.52 0.38 6.37
C LYS A 70 -4.41 -0.88 5.55
N GLU A 71 -5.54 -1.51 5.25
CA GLU A 71 -5.63 -2.43 4.12
C GLU A 71 -5.34 -1.63 2.84
N ASP A 72 -4.07 -1.54 2.44
CA ASP A 72 -3.68 -1.00 1.15
C ASP A 72 -4.08 -2.01 0.05
N LYS A 73 -5.39 -2.12 -0.20
CA LYS A 73 -5.91 -2.66 -1.45
C LYS A 73 -5.57 -1.65 -2.53
N HIS A 74 -4.41 -1.81 -3.14
CA HIS A 74 -3.97 -1.09 -4.33
C HIS A 74 -4.86 -1.49 -5.53
N SER A 75 -6.13 -1.10 -5.49
CA SER A 75 -7.08 -1.33 -6.56
C SER A 75 -6.82 -0.29 -7.65
N ILE A 76 -6.31 -0.75 -8.78
CA ILE A 76 -6.15 0.06 -9.99
C ILE A 76 -7.45 0.83 -10.23
N SER A 77 -7.35 2.16 -10.34
CA SER A 77 -8.49 3.05 -10.57
C SER A 77 -9.35 2.53 -11.71
N THR A 78 -10.62 2.29 -11.45
CA THR A 78 -11.58 1.77 -12.43
C THR A 78 -11.59 2.62 -13.70
N TRP A 79 -11.36 3.93 -13.57
CA TRP A 79 -11.24 4.87 -14.69
C TRP A 79 -10.04 4.60 -15.60
N ALA A 80 -8.90 4.19 -15.04
CA ALA A 80 -7.72 3.84 -15.84
C ALA A 80 -7.96 2.56 -16.67
N LYS A 81 -8.71 1.59 -16.11
CA LYS A 81 -9.12 0.38 -16.85
C LYS A 81 -10.05 0.72 -18.02
N ILE A 82 -11.03 1.59 -17.77
CA ILE A 82 -11.98 2.07 -18.80
C ILE A 82 -11.20 2.73 -19.94
N ILE A 83 -10.37 3.75 -19.65
CA ILE A 83 -9.63 4.48 -20.67
C ILE A 83 -8.70 3.55 -21.47
N GLY A 84 -8.03 2.61 -20.79
CA GLY A 84 -7.15 1.63 -21.44
C GLY A 84 -7.86 0.68 -22.41
N VAL A 85 -9.15 0.38 -22.18
CA VAL A 85 -9.96 -0.48 -23.07
C VAL A 85 -10.61 0.33 -24.20
N PHE A 86 -11.00 1.57 -23.97
CA PHE A 86 -11.71 2.37 -24.98
C PHE A 86 -10.79 3.02 -26.03
N LEU A 87 -9.56 3.39 -25.66
CA LEU A 87 -8.57 3.95 -26.59
C LEU A 87 -8.26 3.04 -27.80
N PRO A 88 -8.00 1.72 -27.66
CA PRO A 88 -7.77 0.83 -28.79
C PRO A 88 -9.01 0.64 -29.67
N LEU A 89 -10.21 0.63 -29.07
CA LEU A 89 -11.46 0.48 -29.80
C LEU A 89 -11.72 1.69 -30.71
N PHE A 90 -11.39 2.90 -30.25
CA PHE A 90 -11.52 4.11 -31.04
C PHE A 90 -10.67 4.07 -32.32
N GLY A 91 -9.43 3.57 -32.24
CA GLY A 91 -8.54 3.44 -33.40
C GLY A 91 -9.09 2.49 -34.47
N ILE A 92 -9.69 1.36 -34.04
CA ILE A 92 -10.31 0.39 -34.96
C ILE A 92 -11.55 1.01 -35.64
N ILE A 93 -12.38 1.74 -34.88
CA ILE A 93 -13.57 2.43 -35.43
C ILE A 93 -13.15 3.43 -36.51
N VAL A 94 -12.13 4.26 -36.24
CA VAL A 94 -11.62 5.23 -37.21
C VAL A 94 -11.07 4.53 -38.46
N ALA A 95 -10.33 3.42 -38.31
CA ALA A 95 -9.80 2.67 -39.44
C ALA A 95 -10.92 2.09 -40.33
N VAL A 96 -12.00 1.60 -39.73
CA VAL A 96 -13.17 1.08 -40.46
C VAL A 96 -13.91 2.21 -41.17
N VAL A 97 -14.21 3.33 -40.49
CA VAL A 97 -14.90 4.48 -41.09
C VAL A 97 -14.11 5.06 -42.26
N TYR A 98 -12.79 5.22 -42.10
CA TYR A 98 -11.89 5.69 -43.16
C TYR A 98 -11.91 4.75 -44.37
N SER A 99 -11.85 3.44 -44.13
CA SER A 99 -11.84 2.43 -45.20
C SER A 99 -13.16 2.42 -45.98
N ILE A 100 -14.30 2.52 -45.28
CA ILE A 100 -15.63 2.60 -45.92
C ILE A 100 -15.72 3.87 -46.78
N SER A 101 -15.43 5.04 -46.19
CA SER A 101 -15.50 6.33 -46.90
C SER A 101 -14.62 6.36 -48.15
N LYS A 102 -13.40 5.82 -48.08
CA LYS A 102 -12.49 5.79 -49.24
C LYS A 102 -12.84 4.74 -50.28
N THR A 103 -13.51 3.66 -49.89
CA THR A 103 -14.02 2.66 -50.83
C THR A 103 -15.21 3.21 -51.61
N GLU A 104 -16.08 3.99 -50.96
CA GLU A 104 -17.20 4.70 -51.61
C GLU A 104 -16.70 5.71 -52.66
N ASP A 105 -15.61 6.43 -52.35
CA ASP A 105 -14.96 7.35 -53.28
C ASP A 105 -14.22 6.64 -54.44
N LYS A 106 -14.19 5.30 -54.49
CA LYS A 106 -13.40 4.46 -55.42
C LYS A 106 -11.90 4.77 -55.39
N LEU A 107 -11.40 5.36 -54.31
CA LEU A 107 -9.99 5.72 -54.15
C LEU A 107 -9.14 4.53 -53.68
N ILE A 108 -9.78 3.53 -53.08
CA ILE A 108 -9.13 2.34 -52.51
C ILE A 108 -9.94 1.10 -52.90
N THR A 109 -9.26 -0.01 -53.19
CA THR A 109 -9.93 -1.28 -53.50
C THR A 109 -10.34 -2.02 -52.22
N PHE A 110 -11.32 -2.93 -52.33
CA PHE A 110 -11.76 -3.74 -51.18
C PHE A 110 -10.64 -4.61 -50.59
N GLU A 111 -9.64 -5.00 -51.39
CA GLU A 111 -8.50 -5.81 -50.95
C GLU A 111 -7.52 -4.99 -50.09
N ASP A 112 -7.25 -3.76 -50.52
CA ASP A 112 -6.41 -2.81 -49.79
C ASP A 112 -7.06 -2.40 -48.46
N ALA A 113 -8.39 -2.17 -48.46
CA ALA A 113 -9.16 -1.84 -47.26
C ALA A 113 -9.11 -2.98 -46.22
N LYS A 114 -9.26 -4.23 -46.65
CA LYS A 114 -9.14 -5.41 -45.75
C LYS A 114 -7.75 -5.52 -45.15
N THR A 115 -6.72 -5.36 -45.98
CA THR A 115 -5.31 -5.44 -45.54
C THR A 115 -4.96 -4.33 -44.55
N TYR A 116 -5.49 -3.12 -44.78
CA TYR A 116 -5.34 -1.99 -43.88
C TYR A 116 -5.99 -2.24 -42.52
N ILE A 117 -7.26 -2.66 -42.49
CA ILE A 117 -7.96 -2.98 -41.23
C ILE A 117 -7.24 -4.10 -40.47
N LEU A 118 -6.81 -5.16 -41.18
CA LEU A 118 -6.09 -6.28 -40.56
C LEU A 118 -4.76 -5.83 -39.94
N THR A 119 -4.04 -4.94 -40.62
CA THR A 119 -2.77 -4.38 -40.14
C THR A 119 -2.99 -3.51 -38.90
N CYS A 120 -4.05 -2.68 -38.89
CA CYS A 120 -4.42 -1.88 -37.72
C CYS A 120 -4.79 -2.75 -36.51
N VAL A 121 -5.61 -3.79 -36.70
CA VAL A 121 -5.98 -4.72 -35.62
C VAL A 121 -4.76 -5.46 -35.07
N PHE A 122 -3.89 -5.97 -35.95
CA PHE A 122 -2.66 -6.64 -35.55
C PHE A 122 -1.72 -5.71 -34.78
N GLY A 123 -1.52 -4.49 -35.27
CA GLY A 123 -0.74 -3.45 -34.58
C GLY A 123 -1.29 -3.16 -33.18
N GLN A 124 -2.61 -3.08 -33.02
CA GLN A 124 -3.25 -2.85 -31.73
C GLN A 124 -3.01 -4.01 -30.75
N LEU A 125 -3.05 -5.26 -31.22
CA LEU A 125 -2.76 -6.43 -30.39
C LEU A 125 -1.30 -6.44 -29.91
N VAL A 126 -0.35 -6.09 -30.78
CA VAL A 126 1.08 -6.00 -30.43
C VAL A 126 1.31 -4.92 -29.38
N ILE A 127 0.69 -3.74 -29.54
CA ILE A 127 0.79 -2.64 -28.56
C ILE A 127 0.18 -3.06 -27.22
N CYS A 128 -1.01 -3.65 -27.22
CA CYS A 128 -1.65 -4.15 -26.00
C CYS A 128 -0.80 -5.21 -25.28
N PHE A 129 -0.20 -6.14 -26.03
CA PHE A 129 0.72 -7.15 -25.49
C PHE A 129 1.97 -6.51 -24.88
N PHE A 130 2.58 -5.55 -25.58
CA PHE A 130 3.75 -4.84 -25.09
C PHE A 130 3.45 -4.03 -23.83
N LEU A 131 2.33 -3.30 -23.80
CA LEU A 131 1.90 -2.55 -22.62
C LEU A 131 1.60 -3.48 -21.44
N TYR A 132 0.96 -4.63 -21.69
CA TYR A 132 0.74 -5.66 -20.67
C TYR A 132 2.07 -6.21 -20.15
N PHE A 133 3.02 -6.52 -21.03
CA PHE A 133 4.35 -7.01 -20.66
C PHE A 133 5.12 -5.99 -19.82
N VAL A 134 5.16 -4.72 -20.25
CA VAL A 134 5.80 -3.62 -19.50
C VAL A 134 5.11 -3.41 -18.16
N PHE A 135 3.78 -3.40 -18.11
CA PHE A 135 3.03 -3.29 -16.86
C PHE A 135 3.30 -4.48 -15.93
N SER A 136 3.41 -5.68 -16.49
CA SER A 136 3.79 -6.89 -15.75
C SER A 136 5.22 -6.82 -15.23
N LEU A 137 6.17 -6.22 -15.95
CA LEU A 137 7.52 -6.01 -15.44
C LEU A 137 7.58 -4.95 -14.32
N ILE A 138 6.81 -3.86 -14.45
CA ILE A 138 6.82 -2.75 -13.48
C ILE A 138 6.04 -3.11 -12.21
N PHE A 139 4.89 -3.78 -12.35
CA PHE A 139 3.95 -4.02 -11.26
C PHE A 139 3.73 -5.49 -10.92
N GLY A 140 4.07 -6.41 -11.82
CA GLY A 140 4.00 -7.84 -11.59
C GLY A 140 5.25 -8.32 -10.85
N ASN A 141 5.14 -8.47 -9.54
CA ASN A 141 5.81 -9.51 -8.77
C ASN A 141 7.36 -9.63 -8.81
N GLY A 142 8.10 -8.67 -9.38
CA GLY A 142 9.57 -8.73 -9.43
C GLY A 142 10.25 -8.83 -8.05
N MET A 143 9.64 -8.28 -7.00
CA MET A 143 10.17 -8.36 -5.62
C MET A 143 9.55 -9.48 -4.76
N SER A 144 8.38 -10.01 -5.11
CA SER A 144 7.70 -11.03 -4.30
C SER A 144 8.03 -12.45 -4.76
N ILE A 145 8.22 -12.69 -6.06
CA ILE A 145 8.58 -14.02 -6.59
C ILE A 145 10.05 -14.34 -6.31
N MET A 146 10.96 -13.37 -6.40
CA MET A 146 12.38 -13.60 -6.04
C MET A 146 12.56 -13.93 -4.56
N LYS A 147 11.73 -13.37 -3.68
CA LYS A 147 11.76 -13.69 -2.24
C LYS A 147 11.22 -15.09 -1.94
N GLN A 148 10.33 -15.61 -2.78
CA GLN A 148 9.75 -16.95 -2.64
C GLN A 148 10.63 -18.05 -3.22
N TYR A 149 11.49 -17.75 -4.21
CA TYR A 149 12.41 -18.72 -4.83
C TYR A 149 13.87 -18.63 -4.34
N PHE A 150 14.32 -17.50 -3.79
CA PHE A 150 15.72 -17.28 -3.41
C PHE A 150 15.94 -16.80 -1.96
N GLY A 151 14.94 -16.87 -1.07
CA GLY A 151 15.05 -16.36 0.30
C GLY A 151 14.88 -17.42 1.38
N SER A 152 16.00 -18.05 1.77
CA SER A 152 16.27 -18.55 3.13
C SER A 152 16.69 -17.42 4.05
#